data_AF-A0A0A2DJW7-F1
#
_entry.id   AF-A0A0A2DJW7-F1
#
_cell.length_a   1.000
_cell.length_b   1.000
_cell.length_c   1.000
_cell.angle_alpha   90.00
_cell.angle_beta   90.00
_cell.angle_gamma   90.00
#
_symmetry.space_group_name_H-M   'P 1'
#
loop_
_entity.id
_entity.type
_entity.pdbx_description
1 polymer ?
#
loop_
_entity_poly.entity_id
_entity_poly.type
_entity_poly.pdbx_seq_one_letter_code
_entity_poly.pdbx_strand_id
1 'polypeptide(L)'
;MKDPTRIPQLIAELQSVWEALPDVPFAQLVHQLQAAGMSITSTDDDVRELFQRQLCAHPSALDQSALANRAFIVQTESPSRRIILSRSSVAVVPVAGSSAYISRSLNRAEKLTPIKEARASTHPVNKHDEHVLHPTVWQFCSIRTCRVSSPLVLLDANGISHHLGVVTSIAVAGFPAEHADIATSSVETLCGALQGAMPVTPQLLDNQEWLIRCTDGSLVLLGRWLVVFSFRRRTLSSSAHPWTRAEFSSGEAAAVPDQGLDAGFSVDLANGQSMQFGQVDWVIRVR
;
A
#
# COMPACT_ATOMS: atom_id res chain seq x y z
N MET A 1 -21.32 41.95 13.95
CA MET A 1 -19.85 41.77 13.87
C MET A 1 -19.58 40.30 14.12
N LYS A 2 -18.97 39.57 13.18
CA LYS A 2 -18.66 38.14 13.41
C LYS A 2 -17.53 38.03 14.45
N ASP A 3 -17.60 37.01 15.30
CA ASP A 3 -16.67 36.76 16.41
C ASP A 3 -15.21 36.64 15.92
N PRO A 4 -14.25 37.45 16.42
CA PRO A 4 -12.85 37.40 16.01
C PRO A 4 -12.12 36.11 16.43
N THR A 5 -12.65 35.36 17.40
CA THR A 5 -12.06 34.07 17.83
C THR A 5 -12.13 32.97 16.77
N ARG A 6 -12.93 33.18 15.70
CA ARG A 6 -13.03 32.27 14.56
C ARG A 6 -11.78 32.20 13.69
N ILE A 7 -10.96 33.26 13.68
CA ILE A 7 -9.74 33.33 12.83
C ILE A 7 -8.70 32.29 13.31
N PRO A 8 -8.30 32.26 14.60
CA PRO A 8 -7.40 31.23 15.10
C PRO A 8 -7.85 29.80 14.80
N GLN A 9 -9.16 29.52 14.90
CA GLN A 9 -9.72 28.19 14.64
C GLN A 9 -9.55 27.78 13.17
N LEU A 10 -9.93 28.66 12.23
CA LEU A 10 -9.75 28.40 10.79
C LEU A 10 -8.29 28.21 10.40
N ILE A 11 -7.37 29.00 10.98
CA ILE A 11 -5.93 28.86 10.71
C ILE A 11 -5.40 27.53 11.26
N ALA A 12 -5.85 27.10 12.45
CA ALA A 12 -5.46 25.81 13.00
C ALA A 12 -5.95 24.62 12.15
N GLU A 13 -7.16 24.72 11.59
CA GLU A 13 -7.69 23.71 10.67
C GLU A 13 -6.93 23.69 9.35
N LEU A 14 -6.65 24.86 8.76
CA LEU A 14 -5.84 24.98 7.55
C LEU A 14 -4.44 24.40 7.75
N GLN A 15 -3.82 24.69 8.89
CA GLN A 15 -2.53 24.11 9.26
C GLN A 15 -2.63 22.58 9.33
N SER A 16 -3.68 22.04 9.95
CA SER A 16 -3.88 20.59 10.05
C SER A 16 -4.05 19.93 8.68
N VAL A 17 -4.79 20.55 7.77
CA VAL A 17 -4.95 20.10 6.38
C VAL A 17 -3.61 20.10 5.65
N TRP A 18 -2.81 21.17 5.83
CA TRP A 18 -1.54 21.29 5.13
C TRP A 18 -0.48 20.33 5.69
N GLU A 19 -0.46 20.12 7.01
CA GLU A 19 0.39 19.10 7.65
C GLU A 19 0.08 17.67 7.19
N ALA A 20 -1.17 17.38 6.78
CA ALA A 20 -1.52 16.09 6.21
C ALA A 20 -0.93 15.85 4.81
N LEU A 21 -0.48 16.91 4.14
CA LEU A 21 -0.01 16.92 2.75
C LEU A 21 1.36 17.64 2.63
N PRO A 22 2.44 17.08 3.21
CA PRO A 22 3.72 17.77 3.37
C PRO A 22 4.41 18.08 2.03
N ASP A 23 4.16 17.26 1.01
CA ASP A 23 4.74 17.43 -0.32
C ASP A 23 3.96 18.42 -1.21
N VAL A 24 2.81 18.94 -0.72
CA VAL A 24 1.95 19.83 -1.48
C VAL A 24 2.29 21.29 -1.13
N PRO A 25 2.75 22.11 -2.10
CA PRO A 25 2.94 23.55 -1.87
C PRO A 25 1.62 24.24 -1.51
N PHE A 26 1.67 25.27 -0.66
CA PHE A 26 0.47 25.99 -0.21
C PHE A 26 -0.42 26.48 -1.37
N ALA A 27 0.18 27.03 -2.43
CA ALA A 27 -0.58 27.48 -3.60
C ALA A 27 -1.34 26.34 -4.31
N GLN A 28 -0.75 25.14 -4.34
CA GLN A 28 -1.41 23.94 -4.89
C GLN A 28 -2.56 23.49 -3.98
N LEU A 29 -2.38 23.55 -2.65
CA LEU A 29 -3.46 23.27 -1.70
C LEU A 29 -4.65 24.23 -1.90
N VAL A 30 -4.38 25.54 -2.03
CA VAL A 30 -5.43 26.53 -2.30
C VAL A 30 -6.15 26.22 -3.62
N HIS A 31 -5.41 25.86 -4.68
CA HIS A 31 -6.00 25.46 -5.95
C HIS A 31 -6.87 24.19 -5.83
N GLN A 32 -6.43 23.18 -5.07
CA GLN A 32 -7.21 21.97 -4.80
C GLN A 32 -8.51 22.30 -4.05
N LEU A 33 -8.45 23.18 -3.04
CA LEU A 33 -9.62 23.63 -2.30
C LEU A 33 -10.60 24.40 -3.19
N GLN A 34 -10.10 25.24 -4.11
CA GLN A 34 -10.91 25.93 -5.10
C GLN A 34 -11.60 24.95 -6.06
N ALA A 35 -10.87 23.96 -6.56
CA ALA A 35 -11.43 22.90 -7.39
C ALA A 35 -12.48 22.06 -6.62
N ALA A 36 -12.36 21.95 -5.29
CA ALA A 36 -13.33 21.30 -4.42
C ALA A 36 -14.55 22.17 -4.08
N GLY A 37 -14.60 23.42 -4.55
CA GLY A 37 -15.74 24.33 -4.39
C GLY A 37 -15.49 25.54 -3.48
N MET A 38 -14.27 25.75 -2.98
CA MET A 38 -13.92 26.96 -2.23
C MET A 38 -13.95 28.17 -3.17
N SER A 39 -14.75 29.17 -2.82
CA SER A 39 -14.93 30.39 -3.60
C SER A 39 -14.83 31.62 -2.70
N ILE A 40 -14.72 32.80 -3.31
CA ILE A 40 -14.73 34.06 -2.56
C ILE A 40 -16.07 34.32 -1.84
N THR A 41 -17.14 33.66 -2.26
CA THR A 41 -18.47 33.73 -1.63
C THR A 41 -18.69 32.67 -0.57
N SER A 42 -17.74 31.73 -0.38
CA SER A 42 -17.83 30.69 0.63
C SER A 42 -17.80 31.28 2.04
N THR A 43 -18.64 30.73 2.92
CA THR A 43 -18.65 31.09 4.34
C THR A 43 -17.55 30.36 5.10
N ASP A 44 -17.27 30.83 6.32
CA ASP A 44 -16.32 30.18 7.24
C ASP A 44 -16.71 28.71 7.52
N ASP A 45 -18.02 28.42 7.51
CA ASP A 45 -18.55 27.07 7.74
C ASP A 45 -18.36 26.16 6.51
N ASP A 46 -18.57 26.70 5.31
CA ASP A 46 -18.31 25.97 4.06
C ASP A 46 -16.82 25.61 3.93
N VAL A 47 -15.93 26.54 4.28
CA VAL A 47 -14.48 26.32 4.26
C VAL A 47 -14.08 25.24 5.26
N ARG A 48 -14.65 25.26 6.47
CA ARG A 48 -14.42 24.23 7.47
C ARG A 48 -14.93 22.87 7.02
N GLU A 49 -16.09 22.81 6.37
CA GLU A 49 -16.60 21.56 5.81
C GLU A 49 -15.64 20.97 4.77
N LEU A 50 -15.08 21.81 3.90
CA LEU A 50 -14.06 21.39 2.92
C LEU A 50 -12.78 20.90 3.60
N PHE A 51 -12.29 21.59 4.64
CA PHE A 51 -11.14 21.15 5.42
C PHE A 51 -11.37 19.80 6.10
N GLN A 52 -12.53 19.62 6.73
CA GLN A 52 -12.91 18.36 7.36
C GLN A 52 -13.03 17.23 6.35
N ARG A 53 -13.58 17.49 5.16
CA ARG A 53 -13.65 16.51 4.08
C ARG A 53 -12.24 16.10 3.62
N GLN A 54 -11.32 17.05 3.51
CA GLN A 54 -9.93 16.76 3.16
C GLN A 54 -9.23 15.93 4.25
N LEU A 55 -9.38 16.31 5.52
CA LEU A 55 -8.82 15.57 6.67
C LEU A 55 -9.44 14.18 6.84
N CYS A 56 -10.71 14.01 6.46
CA CYS A 56 -11.36 12.70 6.45
C CYS A 56 -10.74 11.77 5.40
N ALA A 57 -10.24 12.29 4.28
CA ALA A 57 -9.57 11.51 3.24
C ALA A 57 -8.07 11.31 3.54
N HIS A 58 -7.43 12.36 4.04
CA HIS A 58 -6.00 12.45 4.35
C HIS A 58 -5.80 13.02 5.76
N PRO A 59 -5.87 12.20 6.81
CA PRO A 59 -5.65 12.68 8.17
C PRO A 59 -4.16 12.95 8.41
N SER A 60 -3.84 13.95 9.22
CA SER A 60 -2.44 14.27 9.60
C SER A 60 -1.88 13.32 10.65
N ALA A 61 -2.74 12.65 11.43
CA ALA A 61 -2.37 11.67 12.44
C ALA A 61 -3.44 10.58 12.58
N LEU A 62 -3.02 9.39 13.05
CA LEU A 62 -3.90 8.30 13.41
C LEU A 62 -3.69 7.89 14.86
N ASP A 63 -4.80 7.58 15.51
CA ASP A 63 -4.84 6.88 16.77
C ASP A 63 -5.55 5.52 16.62
N GLN A 64 -5.60 4.77 17.71
CA GLN A 64 -6.23 3.45 17.73
C GLN A 64 -7.75 3.53 17.43
N SER A 65 -8.41 4.62 17.79
CA SER A 65 -9.86 4.78 17.63
C SER A 65 -10.25 4.97 16.17
N ALA A 66 -9.41 5.63 15.37
CA ALA A 66 -9.59 5.79 13.94
C ALA A 66 -9.70 4.43 13.21
N LEU A 67 -8.97 3.42 13.71
CA LEU A 67 -8.91 2.08 13.12
C LEU A 67 -10.13 1.20 13.41
N ALA A 68 -11.06 1.63 14.27
CA ALA A 68 -12.21 0.81 14.66
C ALA A 68 -13.11 0.47 13.48
N ASN A 69 -13.34 1.46 12.60
CA ASN A 69 -14.31 1.37 11.50
C ASN A 69 -13.70 1.62 10.12
N ARG A 70 -12.41 1.98 10.04
CA ARG A 70 -11.72 2.24 8.77
C ARG A 70 -10.31 1.65 8.75
N ALA A 71 -9.88 1.25 7.57
CA ALA A 71 -8.49 0.93 7.31
C ALA A 71 -7.77 2.16 6.72
N PHE A 72 -6.47 2.24 6.93
CA PHE A 72 -5.64 3.33 6.43
C PHE A 72 -4.39 2.80 5.74
N ILE A 73 -3.94 3.55 4.74
CA ILE A 73 -2.69 3.34 4.04
C ILE A 73 -1.75 4.43 4.48
N VAL A 74 -0.66 4.03 5.13
CA VAL A 74 0.43 4.89 5.60
C VAL A 74 1.62 4.66 4.69
N GLN A 75 2.14 5.73 4.10
CA GLN A 75 3.41 5.67 3.39
C GLN A 75 4.51 6.14 4.32
N THR A 76 5.68 5.51 4.23
CA THR A 76 6.87 5.91 4.97
C THR A 76 8.04 6.16 4.04
N GLU A 77 9.04 6.86 4.56
CA GLU A 77 10.40 6.94 4.04
C GLU A 77 11.41 6.46 5.09
N SER A 78 12.63 6.16 4.63
CA SER A 78 13.76 5.74 5.49
C SER A 78 13.38 4.68 6.54
N PRO A 79 12.89 3.50 6.12
CA PRO A 79 12.80 3.03 4.74
C PRO A 79 11.44 3.30 4.07
N SER A 80 11.46 3.36 2.74
CA SER A 80 10.25 3.53 1.94
C SER A 80 9.36 2.29 1.99
N ARG A 81 8.22 2.38 2.68
CA ARG A 81 7.25 1.30 2.85
C ARG A 81 5.84 1.83 2.66
N ARG A 82 4.95 0.92 2.31
CA ARG A 82 3.51 1.12 2.37
C ARG A 82 2.97 0.22 3.47
N ILE A 83 2.23 0.80 4.39
CA ILE A 83 1.79 0.14 5.61
C ILE A 83 0.28 0.26 5.67
N ILE A 84 -0.40 -0.88 5.68
CA ILE A 84 -1.85 -0.94 5.77
C ILE A 84 -2.17 -1.22 7.24
N LEU A 85 -2.89 -0.29 7.87
CA LEU A 85 -3.34 -0.40 9.26
C LEU A 85 -4.85 -0.61 9.29
N SER A 86 -5.29 -1.58 10.08
CA SER A 86 -6.70 -1.84 10.30
C SER A 86 -6.90 -2.55 11.62
N ARG A 87 -7.88 -2.12 12.43
CA ARG A 87 -8.20 -2.67 13.75
C ARG A 87 -6.95 -2.97 14.59
N SER A 88 -6.46 -4.21 14.55
CA SER A 88 -5.26 -4.70 15.24
C SER A 88 -4.27 -5.42 14.32
N SER A 89 -4.42 -5.29 13.00
CA SER A 89 -3.58 -5.92 11.99
C SER A 89 -2.80 -4.89 11.19
N VAL A 90 -1.53 -5.18 10.94
CA VAL A 90 -0.65 -4.37 10.11
C VAL A 90 -0.07 -5.22 8.99
N ALA A 91 -0.17 -4.71 7.75
CA ALA A 91 0.57 -5.24 6.62
C ALA A 91 1.62 -4.24 6.19
N VAL A 92 2.89 -4.64 6.26
CA VAL A 92 4.02 -3.86 5.74
C VAL A 92 4.31 -4.37 4.35
N VAL A 93 4.37 -3.49 3.36
CA VAL A 93 4.63 -3.81 1.95
C VAL A 93 5.75 -2.89 1.46
N PRO A 94 6.81 -3.39 0.83
CA PRO A 94 7.82 -2.53 0.23
C PRO A 94 7.23 -1.79 -1.00
N VAL A 95 7.53 -0.51 -1.20
CA VAL A 95 7.02 0.28 -2.35
C VAL A 95 7.84 0.02 -3.60
N ALA A 96 7.18 -0.35 -4.72
CA ALA A 96 7.80 -0.58 -6.02
C ALA A 96 8.72 0.58 -6.42
N GLY A 97 10.01 0.29 -6.65
CA GLY A 97 11.04 1.26 -7.00
C GLY A 97 11.87 1.83 -5.84
N SER A 98 11.58 1.47 -4.58
CA SER A 98 12.52 1.75 -3.47
C SER A 98 13.84 1.00 -3.68
N SER A 99 14.97 1.48 -3.13
CA SER A 99 16.29 0.83 -3.27
C SER A 99 16.28 -0.70 -3.01
N ALA A 100 15.37 -1.17 -2.13
CA ALA A 100 15.10 -2.58 -1.88
C ALA A 100 14.59 -3.39 -3.09
N TYR A 101 14.05 -2.74 -4.14
CA TYR A 101 13.59 -3.35 -5.40
C TYR A 101 14.71 -3.53 -6.43
N ILE A 102 15.71 -2.63 -6.45
CA ILE A 102 16.62 -2.51 -7.60
C ILE A 102 17.78 -3.50 -7.53
N SER A 103 18.15 -3.96 -6.33
CA SER A 103 19.40 -4.73 -6.15
C SER A 103 19.42 -6.17 -6.71
N ARG A 104 18.31 -6.71 -7.23
CA ARG A 104 18.32 -8.10 -7.77
C ARG A 104 17.78 -8.31 -9.17
N SER A 105 17.03 -7.39 -9.77
CA SER A 105 16.44 -7.63 -11.11
C SER A 105 17.36 -7.26 -12.28
N LEU A 106 18.26 -6.28 -12.12
CA LEU A 106 19.08 -5.78 -13.24
C LEU A 106 20.33 -6.64 -13.52
N ASN A 107 20.89 -7.32 -12.51
CA ASN A 107 22.14 -8.08 -12.69
C ASN A 107 21.99 -9.38 -13.51
N ARG A 108 20.77 -9.80 -13.87
CA ARG A 108 20.56 -10.99 -14.73
C ARG A 108 20.10 -10.66 -16.14
N ALA A 109 19.50 -9.49 -16.36
CA ALA A 109 19.02 -9.06 -17.67
C ALA A 109 20.09 -8.35 -18.51
N GLU A 110 21.11 -7.71 -17.90
CA GLU A 110 22.15 -6.97 -18.62
C GLU A 110 23.32 -7.81 -19.14
N LYS A 111 23.18 -9.13 -19.30
CA LYS A 111 24.22 -9.98 -19.91
C LYS A 111 24.12 -10.14 -21.42
N LEU A 112 23.44 -9.22 -22.10
CA LEU A 112 23.39 -9.16 -23.56
C LEU A 112 23.73 -7.75 -24.06
N THR A 113 24.89 -7.67 -24.70
CA THR A 113 25.50 -6.60 -25.54
C THR A 113 26.40 -5.55 -24.87
N PRO A 114 27.61 -5.31 -25.44
CA PRO A 114 28.55 -4.31 -24.95
C PRO A 114 28.25 -2.96 -25.62
N ILE A 115 27.89 -1.96 -24.83
CA ILE A 115 27.95 -0.56 -25.27
C ILE A 115 29.00 0.16 -24.41
N LYS A 116 30.03 0.62 -25.09
CA LYS A 116 31.08 1.49 -24.56
C LYS A 116 30.48 2.81 -24.08
N GLU A 117 31.01 3.27 -22.95
CA GLU A 117 31.07 4.67 -22.53
C GLU A 117 29.77 5.35 -22.09
N ALA A 118 29.52 5.32 -20.78
CA ALA A 118 29.09 6.51 -20.05
C ALA A 118 29.69 6.46 -18.63
N ARG A 119 30.56 7.42 -18.31
CA ARG A 119 31.12 7.63 -16.97
C ARG A 119 30.01 8.03 -16.01
N ALA A 120 29.56 7.09 -15.18
CA ALA A 120 28.76 7.36 -13.98
C ALA A 120 29.66 7.31 -12.74
N SER A 121 29.61 8.36 -11.92
CA SER A 121 30.30 8.48 -10.64
C SER A 121 30.10 7.25 -9.76
N THR A 122 31.17 6.51 -9.51
CA THR A 122 31.23 5.43 -8.54
C THR A 122 31.31 6.02 -7.13
N HIS A 123 30.17 6.33 -6.52
CA HIS A 123 30.10 6.31 -5.05
C HIS A 123 30.00 4.84 -4.62
N PRO A 124 30.88 4.36 -3.72
CA PRO A 124 30.78 3.01 -3.20
C PRO A 124 29.52 2.90 -2.35
N VAL A 125 28.53 2.17 -2.85
CA VAL A 125 27.35 1.76 -2.07
C VAL A 125 27.84 0.91 -0.90
N ASN A 126 27.64 1.40 0.32
CA ASN A 126 27.98 0.71 1.55
C ASN A 126 27.21 -0.62 1.60
N LYS A 127 27.93 -1.74 1.63
CA LYS A 127 27.40 -3.11 1.62
C LYS A 127 26.58 -3.51 2.88
N HIS A 128 26.35 -2.59 3.81
CA HIS A 128 25.74 -2.90 5.11
C HIS A 128 24.24 -2.58 5.24
N ASP A 129 23.60 -1.92 4.27
CA ASP A 129 22.19 -1.48 4.39
C ASP A 129 21.17 -2.15 3.43
N GLU A 130 21.55 -3.22 2.73
CA GLU A 130 20.59 -4.01 1.94
C GLU A 130 19.81 -5.01 2.80
N HIS A 131 19.06 -4.53 3.78
CA HIS A 131 17.95 -5.31 4.34
C HIS A 131 16.82 -5.32 3.30
N VAL A 132 16.76 -6.35 2.47
CA VAL A 132 15.59 -6.63 1.62
C VAL A 132 14.37 -6.67 2.53
N LEU A 133 13.49 -5.67 2.41
CA LEU A 133 12.37 -5.49 3.32
C LEU A 133 11.27 -6.48 2.98
N HIS A 134 10.96 -7.35 3.94
CA HIS A 134 9.96 -8.39 3.75
C HIS A 134 8.57 -7.82 3.89
N PRO A 135 7.65 -8.08 2.94
CA PRO A 135 6.26 -7.84 3.22
C PRO A 135 5.84 -8.78 4.36
N THR A 136 5.31 -8.19 5.42
CA THR A 136 5.02 -8.90 6.67
C THR A 136 3.65 -8.48 7.16
N VAL A 137 2.85 -9.45 7.57
CA VAL A 137 1.57 -9.22 8.25
C VAL A 137 1.67 -9.74 9.67
N TRP A 138 1.28 -8.91 10.63
CA TRP A 138 1.28 -9.27 12.04
C TRP A 138 0.22 -8.48 12.80
N GLN A 139 -0.09 -8.93 14.02
CA GLN A 139 -1.04 -8.26 14.91
C GLN A 139 -0.31 -7.29 15.84
N PHE A 140 -0.78 -6.06 15.90
CA PHE A 140 -0.30 -5.04 16.81
C PHE A 140 -1.38 -4.72 17.86
N CYS A 141 -0.97 -4.33 19.07
CA CYS A 141 -1.89 -4.03 20.17
C CYS A 141 -2.24 -2.54 20.26
N SER A 142 -1.34 -1.64 19.86
CA SER A 142 -1.58 -0.20 19.89
C SER A 142 -0.67 0.59 18.96
N ILE A 143 -1.18 1.73 18.51
CA ILE A 143 -0.39 2.77 17.84
C ILE A 143 0.26 3.66 18.89
N ARG A 144 1.60 3.72 18.92
CA ARG A 144 2.33 4.64 19.79
C ARG A 144 2.51 5.99 19.13
N THR A 145 2.90 6.02 17.86
CA THR A 145 3.01 7.23 17.06
C THR A 145 2.63 6.94 15.60
N CYS A 146 1.71 7.72 15.05
CA CYS A 146 1.40 7.74 13.62
C CYS A 146 0.96 9.15 13.26
N ARG A 147 1.91 9.96 12.78
CA ARG A 147 1.67 11.34 12.34
C ARG A 147 2.57 11.61 11.15
N VAL A 148 2.05 12.33 10.17
CA VAL A 148 2.84 12.77 9.02
C VAL A 148 4.10 13.52 9.48
N SER A 149 5.22 13.27 8.81
CA SER A 149 6.55 13.76 9.15
C SER A 149 7.07 13.32 10.53
N SER A 150 6.49 12.26 11.11
CA SER A 150 6.93 11.66 12.39
C SER A 150 7.22 10.16 12.24
N PRO A 151 8.05 9.57 13.12
CA PRO A 151 8.26 8.11 13.12
C PRO A 151 6.95 7.35 13.35
N LEU A 152 6.70 6.33 12.53
CA LEU A 152 5.65 5.35 12.77
C LEU A 152 6.14 4.30 13.76
N VAL A 153 5.47 4.20 14.90
CA VAL A 153 5.77 3.23 15.94
C VAL A 153 4.50 2.49 16.36
N LEU A 154 4.53 1.17 16.21
CA LEU A 154 3.46 0.27 16.64
C LEU A 154 3.96 -0.64 17.78
N LEU A 155 3.10 -0.98 18.72
CA LEU A 155 3.40 -1.97 19.76
C LEU A 155 2.77 -3.32 19.37
N ASP A 156 3.52 -4.41 19.48
CA ASP A 156 2.98 -5.76 19.30
C ASP A 156 2.27 -6.29 20.55
N ALA A 157 1.72 -7.51 20.47
CA ALA A 157 1.03 -8.17 21.58
C ALA A 157 1.92 -8.37 22.84
N ASN A 158 3.24 -8.34 22.69
CA ASN A 158 4.20 -8.45 23.81
C ASN A 158 4.66 -7.06 24.33
N GLY A 159 4.12 -5.97 23.76
CA GLY A 159 4.51 -4.60 24.10
C GLY A 159 5.82 -4.13 23.46
N ILE A 160 6.36 -4.87 22.48
CA ILE A 160 7.61 -4.50 21.81
C ILE A 160 7.32 -3.40 20.78
N SER A 161 8.16 -2.37 20.74
CA SER A 161 8.06 -1.26 19.78
C SER A 161 8.65 -1.62 18.43
N HIS A 162 7.84 -1.52 17.38
CA HIS A 162 8.23 -1.70 15.99
C HIS A 162 8.32 -0.35 15.28
N HIS A 163 9.52 0.04 14.88
CA HIS A 163 9.77 1.27 14.14
C HIS A 163 9.67 1.00 12.64
N LEU A 164 8.70 1.63 11.98
CA LEU A 164 8.35 1.28 10.61
C LEU A 164 8.82 2.29 9.56
N GLY A 165 9.40 3.41 9.96
CA GLY A 165 9.89 4.48 9.09
C GLY A 165 9.33 5.84 9.49
N VAL A 166 9.63 6.88 8.74
CA VAL A 166 9.03 8.22 8.93
C VAL A 166 7.80 8.32 8.03
N VAL A 167 6.64 8.67 8.58
CA VAL A 167 5.39 8.79 7.80
C VAL A 167 5.49 9.95 6.82
N THR A 168 5.20 9.69 5.55
CA THR A 168 5.13 10.72 4.50
C THR A 168 3.69 11.05 4.12
N SER A 169 2.78 10.08 4.18
CA SER A 169 1.35 10.32 3.95
C SER A 169 0.48 9.30 4.68
N ILE A 170 -0.75 9.70 4.94
CA ILE A 170 -1.82 8.85 5.47
C ILE A 170 -3.05 9.07 4.60
N ALA A 171 -3.66 7.97 4.16
CA ALA A 171 -4.89 8.00 3.37
C ALA A 171 -5.87 6.94 3.87
N VAL A 172 -7.17 7.24 3.78
CA VAL A 172 -8.20 6.21 4.00
C VAL A 172 -8.05 5.13 2.94
N ALA A 173 -8.03 3.88 3.39
CA ALA A 173 -8.03 2.75 2.48
C ALA A 173 -9.42 2.61 1.85
N GLY A 174 -9.48 2.34 0.55
CA GLY A 174 -10.74 2.30 -0.19
C GLY A 174 -11.62 1.07 0.06
N PHE A 175 -11.41 0.35 1.16
CA PHE A 175 -12.16 -0.83 1.58
C PHE A 175 -12.57 -0.71 3.07
N PRO A 176 -13.74 -1.25 3.48
CA PRO A 176 -14.22 -1.14 4.86
C PRO A 176 -13.35 -1.89 5.87
N ALA A 177 -13.32 -1.47 7.15
CA ALA A 177 -12.48 -2.11 8.18
C ALA A 177 -12.84 -3.57 8.47
N GLU A 178 -14.09 -3.99 8.25
CA GLU A 178 -14.50 -5.40 8.36
C GLU A 178 -13.83 -6.29 7.29
N HIS A 179 -13.46 -5.73 6.14
CA HIS A 179 -12.68 -6.38 5.08
C HIS A 179 -11.17 -6.22 5.28
N ALA A 180 -10.77 -5.73 6.45
CA ALA A 180 -9.42 -5.33 6.76
C ALA A 180 -8.90 -5.98 8.03
N ASP A 181 -9.63 -6.91 8.64
CA ASP A 181 -8.96 -7.93 9.44
C ASP A 181 -8.13 -8.76 8.46
N ILE A 182 -6.90 -8.31 8.24
CA ILE A 182 -5.92 -8.87 7.29
C ILE A 182 -5.71 -10.38 7.54
N ALA A 183 -6.11 -10.89 8.71
CA ALA A 183 -6.10 -12.30 9.06
C ALA A 183 -7.32 -13.11 8.53
N THR A 184 -8.35 -12.49 7.95
CA THR A 184 -9.65 -13.16 7.69
C THR A 184 -10.34 -12.80 6.35
N SER A 185 -9.78 -11.95 5.49
CA SER A 185 -10.55 -11.42 4.34
C SER A 185 -10.53 -12.30 3.09
N SER A 186 -11.69 -12.87 2.75
CA SER A 186 -11.90 -13.89 1.71
C SER A 186 -11.83 -13.39 0.24
N VAL A 187 -11.57 -14.32 -0.68
CA VAL A 187 -11.48 -14.17 -2.16
C VAL A 187 -12.69 -13.47 -2.80
N GLU A 188 -13.88 -13.65 -2.22
CA GLU A 188 -15.14 -13.02 -2.67
C GLU A 188 -15.03 -11.50 -2.79
N THR A 189 -14.18 -10.86 -1.98
CA THR A 189 -13.98 -9.41 -1.99
C THR A 189 -13.32 -8.91 -3.27
N LEU A 190 -12.39 -9.67 -3.87
CA LEU A 190 -11.76 -9.29 -5.15
C LEU A 190 -12.75 -9.48 -6.30
N CYS A 191 -13.41 -10.63 -6.38
CA CYS A 191 -14.40 -10.90 -7.44
C CYS A 191 -15.59 -9.93 -7.35
N GLY A 192 -16.07 -9.63 -6.14
CA GLY A 192 -17.11 -8.64 -5.90
C GLY A 192 -16.66 -7.21 -6.28
N ALA A 193 -15.45 -6.82 -5.90
CA ALA A 193 -14.90 -5.51 -6.26
C ALA A 193 -14.65 -5.35 -7.76
N LEU A 194 -14.33 -6.44 -8.47
CA LEU A 194 -14.15 -6.47 -9.91
C LEU A 194 -15.45 -6.84 -10.65
N GLN A 195 -16.61 -6.80 -10.00
CA GLN A 195 -17.94 -7.09 -10.59
C GLN A 195 -18.02 -8.46 -11.31
N GLY A 196 -17.24 -9.45 -10.85
CA GLY A 196 -17.16 -10.78 -11.47
C GLY A 196 -16.38 -10.83 -12.78
N ALA A 197 -15.68 -9.75 -13.15
CA ALA A 197 -14.87 -9.71 -14.37
C ALA A 197 -13.65 -10.63 -14.24
N MET A 198 -13.80 -11.80 -14.84
CA MET A 198 -12.77 -12.83 -14.97
C MET A 198 -12.56 -13.12 -16.46
N PRO A 199 -11.30 -13.15 -16.95
CA PRO A 199 -10.06 -12.93 -16.20
C PRO A 199 -9.80 -11.45 -15.86
N VAL A 200 -8.98 -11.21 -14.84
CA VAL A 200 -8.49 -9.87 -14.51
C VAL A 200 -7.38 -9.51 -15.49
N THR A 201 -7.38 -8.26 -15.97
CA THR A 201 -6.33 -7.72 -16.85
C THR A 201 -5.74 -6.43 -16.26
N PRO A 202 -4.51 -6.04 -16.62
CA PRO A 202 -3.92 -4.79 -16.11
C PRO A 202 -4.77 -3.54 -16.40
N GLN A 203 -5.51 -3.54 -17.51
CA GLN A 203 -6.42 -2.44 -17.89
C GLN A 203 -7.64 -2.38 -16.98
N LEU A 204 -8.18 -3.54 -16.57
CA LEU A 204 -9.33 -3.61 -15.67
C LEU A 204 -9.00 -3.03 -14.29
N LEU A 205 -7.74 -3.13 -13.85
CA LEU A 205 -7.32 -2.61 -12.56
C LEU A 205 -7.24 -1.07 -12.53
N ASP A 206 -7.17 -0.36 -13.67
CA ASP A 206 -7.17 1.11 -13.74
C ASP A 206 -6.33 1.81 -12.64
N ASN A 207 -5.04 1.46 -12.56
CA ASN A 207 -4.08 1.97 -11.56
C ASN A 207 -4.35 1.57 -10.10
N GLN A 208 -5.30 0.66 -9.86
CA GLN A 208 -5.47 -0.03 -8.59
C GLN A 208 -4.38 -1.11 -8.42
N GLU A 209 -4.03 -1.33 -7.17
CA GLU A 209 -3.07 -2.36 -6.78
C GLU A 209 -3.72 -3.24 -5.72
N TRP A 210 -3.52 -4.53 -5.81
CA TRP A 210 -4.11 -5.51 -4.91
C TRP A 210 -3.01 -6.37 -4.30
N LEU A 211 -3.00 -6.50 -2.97
CA LEU A 211 -2.11 -7.41 -2.27
C LEU A 211 -2.86 -8.69 -1.95
N ILE A 212 -2.33 -9.80 -2.41
CA ILE A 212 -2.92 -11.13 -2.30
C ILE A 212 -1.94 -11.99 -1.48
N ARG A 213 -2.43 -12.66 -0.44
CA ARG A 213 -1.69 -13.74 0.22
C ARG A 213 -2.24 -15.07 -0.24
N CYS A 214 -1.35 -15.99 -0.55
CA CYS A 214 -1.67 -17.35 -0.94
C CYS A 214 -1.39 -18.31 0.22
N THR A 215 -2.09 -19.44 0.26
CA THR A 215 -1.95 -20.49 1.28
C THR A 215 -0.57 -21.17 1.24
N ASP A 216 0.12 -21.10 0.10
CA ASP A 216 1.51 -21.54 -0.06
C ASP A 216 2.53 -20.58 0.60
N GLY A 217 2.06 -19.49 1.21
CA GLY A 217 2.87 -18.48 1.88
C GLY A 217 3.40 -17.39 0.95
N SER A 218 3.09 -17.44 -0.35
CA SER A 218 3.44 -16.39 -1.31
C SER A 218 2.61 -15.14 -1.07
N LEU A 219 3.24 -13.97 -1.26
CA LEU A 219 2.54 -12.69 -1.32
C LEU A 219 2.66 -12.14 -2.73
N VAL A 220 1.55 -11.68 -3.29
CA VAL A 220 1.47 -11.20 -4.67
C VAL A 220 0.86 -9.82 -4.67
N LEU A 221 1.61 -8.83 -5.16
CA LEU A 221 1.09 -7.52 -5.47
C LEU A 221 0.68 -7.51 -6.95
N LEU A 222 -0.62 -7.43 -7.21
CA LEU A 222 -1.22 -7.41 -8.53
C LEU A 222 -1.67 -5.98 -8.85
N GLY A 223 -0.96 -5.32 -9.76
CA GLY A 223 -1.30 -3.98 -10.26
C GLY A 223 -0.85 -3.83 -11.70
N ARG A 224 -0.21 -2.70 -12.05
CA ARG A 224 0.42 -2.55 -13.38
C ARG A 224 1.52 -3.60 -13.63
N TRP A 225 2.19 -4.03 -12.57
CA TRP A 225 3.16 -5.11 -12.58
C TRP A 225 2.68 -6.20 -11.63
N LEU A 226 3.07 -7.44 -11.90
CA LEU A 226 2.93 -8.55 -10.98
C LEU A 226 4.22 -8.59 -10.14
N VAL A 227 4.11 -8.38 -8.84
CA VAL A 227 5.26 -8.57 -7.94
C VAL A 227 4.99 -9.77 -7.04
N VAL A 228 5.82 -10.79 -7.19
CA VAL A 228 5.73 -12.03 -6.41
C VAL A 228 6.82 -12.03 -5.35
N PHE A 229 6.40 -12.30 -4.12
CA PHE A 229 7.26 -12.51 -2.97
C PHE A 229 7.15 -13.97 -2.55
N SER A 230 8.24 -14.71 -2.66
CA SER A 230 8.32 -16.12 -2.27
C SER A 230 9.30 -16.30 -1.13
N PHE A 231 8.87 -17.06 -0.12
CA PHE A 231 9.70 -17.44 1.00
C PHE A 231 10.42 -18.76 0.71
N ARG A 232 11.75 -18.74 0.66
CA ARG A 232 12.56 -19.97 0.76
C ARG A 232 13.37 -19.95 2.05
N ARG A 233 12.84 -20.62 3.09
CA ARG A 233 13.42 -20.73 4.44
C ARG A 233 13.70 -19.37 5.10
N ARG A 234 14.88 -18.79 4.85
CA ARG A 234 15.36 -17.52 5.42
C ARG A 234 15.70 -16.46 4.35
N THR A 235 15.44 -16.78 3.08
CA THR A 235 15.72 -15.89 1.96
C THR A 235 14.41 -15.53 1.31
N LEU A 236 14.10 -14.23 1.30
CA LEU A 236 13.05 -13.68 0.47
C LEU A 236 13.56 -13.53 -0.96
N SER A 237 12.82 -14.08 -1.92
CA SER A 237 12.96 -13.73 -3.32
C SER A 237 11.76 -12.89 -3.75
N SER A 238 12.03 -11.68 -4.22
CA SER A 238 11.06 -10.89 -4.97
C SER A 238 11.37 -10.97 -6.47
N SER A 239 10.32 -11.03 -7.27
CA SER A 239 10.42 -10.91 -8.72
C SER A 239 9.25 -10.08 -9.25
N ALA A 240 9.54 -9.10 -10.09
CA ALA A 240 8.55 -8.28 -10.75
C ALA A 240 8.46 -8.71 -12.23
N HIS A 241 7.23 -8.89 -12.71
CA HIS A 241 6.95 -9.36 -14.06
C HIS A 241 5.87 -8.50 -14.72
N PRO A 242 6.00 -8.18 -16.02
CA PRO A 242 4.87 -7.71 -16.78
C PRO A 242 3.89 -8.88 -16.97
N TRP A 243 2.60 -8.62 -16.83
CA TRP A 243 1.56 -9.64 -16.90
C TRP A 243 0.40 -9.18 -17.78
N THR A 244 -0.41 -10.13 -18.24
CA THR A 244 -1.49 -9.89 -19.21
C THR A 244 -2.85 -10.34 -18.70
N ARG A 245 -2.87 -11.42 -17.90
CA ARG A 245 -4.10 -12.06 -17.45
C ARG A 245 -3.88 -12.69 -16.08
N ALA A 246 -4.85 -12.56 -15.17
CA ALA A 246 -4.86 -13.22 -13.89
C ALA A 246 -6.19 -13.93 -13.67
N GLU A 247 -6.12 -15.19 -13.21
CA GLU A 247 -7.27 -16.04 -12.97
C GLU A 247 -7.27 -16.58 -11.54
N PHE A 248 -8.46 -16.71 -10.98
CA PHE A 248 -8.72 -17.13 -9.62
C PHE A 248 -9.70 -18.29 -9.71
N SER A 249 -9.28 -19.47 -9.25
CA SER A 249 -10.13 -20.64 -9.16
C SER A 249 -10.92 -20.54 -7.84
N SER A 250 -12.24 -20.35 -7.93
CA SER A 250 -13.10 -20.60 -6.78
C SER A 250 -12.99 -22.08 -6.44
N GLY A 251 -12.57 -22.42 -5.22
CA GLY A 251 -12.33 -23.78 -4.76
C GLY A 251 -13.59 -24.64 -4.60
N GLU A 252 -14.50 -24.64 -5.57
CA GLU A 252 -15.62 -25.57 -5.65
C GLU A 252 -15.40 -26.51 -6.86
N ALA A 253 -15.06 -27.75 -6.53
CA ALA A 253 -14.91 -28.93 -7.40
C ALA A 253 -13.65 -29.04 -8.29
N ALA A 254 -12.61 -29.69 -7.74
CA ALA A 254 -11.90 -30.75 -8.44
C ALA A 254 -11.27 -31.72 -7.43
N ALA A 255 -12.06 -32.70 -6.97
CA ALA A 255 -11.51 -33.92 -6.38
C ALA A 255 -10.81 -34.72 -7.48
N VAL A 256 -9.54 -34.42 -7.73
CA VAL A 256 -8.61 -35.32 -8.44
C VAL A 256 -7.48 -35.60 -7.47
N PRO A 257 -7.39 -36.81 -6.89
CA PRO A 257 -6.24 -37.16 -6.08
C PRO A 257 -5.08 -37.40 -7.05
N ASP A 258 -3.91 -36.88 -6.69
CA ASP A 258 -2.61 -37.19 -7.28
C ASP A 258 -2.12 -36.24 -8.40
N GLN A 259 -1.91 -34.96 -8.06
CA GLN A 259 -0.70 -34.19 -8.41
C GLN A 259 -0.73 -32.76 -7.83
N GLY A 260 0.28 -32.43 -7.01
CA GLY A 260 0.84 -31.10 -6.72
C GLY A 260 -0.08 -29.87 -6.60
N LEU A 261 -0.15 -29.30 -5.39
CA LEU A 261 -0.67 -27.96 -5.04
C LEU A 261 -2.03 -27.62 -5.69
N ASP A 262 -3.11 -27.63 -4.91
CA ASP A 262 -4.41 -27.08 -5.32
C ASP A 262 -4.23 -25.62 -5.78
N ALA A 263 -4.06 -25.42 -7.08
CA ALA A 263 -3.80 -24.11 -7.68
C ALA A 263 -5.09 -23.30 -7.67
N GLY A 264 -5.14 -22.30 -6.80
CA GLY A 264 -6.30 -21.41 -6.65
C GLY A 264 -6.14 -20.06 -7.37
N PHE A 265 -4.95 -19.76 -7.86
CA PHE A 265 -4.60 -18.47 -8.46
C PHE A 265 -3.49 -18.64 -9.50
N SER A 266 -3.69 -18.09 -10.69
CA SER A 266 -2.72 -18.11 -11.79
C SER A 266 -2.57 -16.75 -12.45
N VAL A 267 -1.39 -16.46 -12.97
CA VAL A 267 -1.11 -15.22 -13.70
C VAL A 267 -0.27 -15.50 -14.94
N ASP A 268 -0.79 -15.13 -16.10
CA ASP A 268 -0.06 -15.13 -17.36
C ASP A 268 0.82 -13.90 -17.47
N LEU A 269 2.09 -14.14 -17.73
CA LEU A 269 3.12 -13.13 -17.93
C LEU A 269 3.17 -12.69 -19.40
N ALA A 270 3.60 -11.44 -19.64
CA ALA A 270 3.71 -10.91 -21.00
C ALA A 270 4.77 -11.64 -21.85
N ASN A 271 5.65 -12.42 -21.24
CA ASN A 271 6.63 -13.26 -21.93
C ASN A 271 6.06 -14.64 -22.36
N GLY A 272 4.76 -14.88 -22.15
CA GLY A 272 4.09 -16.14 -22.49
C GLY A 272 4.23 -17.25 -21.45
N GLN A 273 4.89 -17.00 -20.33
CA GLN A 273 4.93 -17.93 -19.19
C GLN A 273 3.70 -17.74 -18.30
N SER A 274 3.31 -18.77 -17.55
CA SER A 274 2.23 -18.68 -16.55
C SER A 274 2.78 -19.05 -15.18
N MET A 275 2.44 -18.27 -14.16
CA MET A 275 2.79 -18.52 -12.76
C MET A 275 1.57 -19.05 -12.01
N GLN A 276 1.76 -20.10 -11.23
CA GLN A 276 0.72 -20.75 -10.42
C GLN A 276 1.02 -20.54 -8.94
N PHE A 277 -0.02 -20.28 -8.17
CA PHE A 277 0.05 -20.05 -6.72
C PHE A 277 -0.98 -20.92 -6.01
N GLY A 278 -0.76 -21.15 -4.71
CA GLY A 278 -1.76 -21.76 -3.84
C GLY A 278 -3.07 -20.96 -3.79
N GLN A 279 -4.09 -21.52 -3.13
CA GLN A 279 -5.35 -20.82 -2.92
C GLN A 279 -5.15 -19.44 -2.27
N VAL A 280 -5.99 -18.48 -2.65
CA VAL A 280 -5.96 -17.16 -2.04
C VAL A 280 -6.46 -17.27 -0.60
N ASP A 281 -5.58 -16.95 0.35
CA ASP A 281 -5.87 -16.86 1.78
C ASP A 281 -6.61 -15.54 2.06
N TRP A 282 -6.05 -14.43 1.58
CA TRP A 282 -6.72 -13.14 1.62
C TRP A 282 -6.28 -12.15 0.55
N VAL A 283 -7.09 -11.10 0.35
CA VAL A 283 -6.87 -10.07 -0.67
C VAL A 283 -7.25 -8.68 -0.16
N ILE A 284 -6.43 -7.67 -0.46
CA ILE A 284 -6.61 -6.29 -0.02
C ILE A 284 -6.34 -5.31 -1.16
N ARG A 285 -7.21 -4.33 -1.35
CA ARG A 285 -6.96 -3.23 -2.31
C ARG A 285 -6.02 -2.20 -1.69
N VAL A 286 -4.88 -1.98 -2.30
CA VAL A 286 -3.79 -1.11 -1.84
C VAL A 286 -3.79 0.25 -2.54
N ARG A 287 -4.47 0.38 -3.68
CA ARG A 287 -4.67 1.65 -4.39
C ARG A 287 -6.03 1.63 -5.07
#